data_AF-A0A086M7J7-F1
#
_entry.id   AF-A0A086M7J7-F1
#
_cell.length_a   1.000
_cell.length_b   1.000
_cell.length_c   1.000
_cell.angle_alpha   90.00
_cell.angle_beta   90.00
_cell.angle_gamma   90.00
#
_symmetry.space_group_name_H-M   'P 1'
#
loop_
_entity.id
_entity.type
_entity.pdbx_description
1 polymer ?
#
loop_
_entity_poly.entity_id
_entity_poly.type
_entity_poly.pdbx_seq_one_letter_code
_entity_poly.pdbx_strand_id
1 'polypeptide(L)'
;MEPERKIQDDWDYLVAKYSRADGMFNYEALCDQIDRAFTMADLEKHPLARVNMPGKEIVEPAKRNRIQLLPEEEAQIDRLEQVIRTNIAKTRKAVKPTFQDFDKQRTMHVTKSQLSRIMSMLGLPLSEKDLTLLCLRYCDKGNEKEFNYLDFVLSVDLQGDPPPEDRTITDTIGSIYFTKKGESQVGVLRPE
;
A
#
# COMPACT_ATOMS: atom_id res chain seq x y z
N MET A 1 -21.49 -3.95 -15.43
CA MET A 1 -22.15 -3.55 -14.19
C MET A 1 -21.04 -3.11 -13.26
N GLU A 2 -20.88 -1.78 -13.20
CA GLU A 2 -19.65 -1.06 -12.89
C GLU A 2 -19.28 -0.98 -11.39
N PRO A 3 -17.99 -0.70 -11.10
CA PRO A 3 -17.46 -0.39 -9.76
C PRO A 3 -18.10 0.82 -9.08
N GLU A 4 -18.99 1.57 -9.76
CA GLU A 4 -19.77 2.67 -9.18
C GLU A 4 -20.66 2.26 -8.00
N ARG A 5 -20.99 0.96 -7.85
CA ARG A 5 -21.94 0.49 -6.84
C ARG A 5 -21.51 0.75 -5.39
N LYS A 6 -20.21 0.72 -5.07
CA LYS A 6 -19.78 0.88 -3.66
C LYS A 6 -19.72 2.32 -3.18
N ILE A 7 -19.38 3.27 -4.05
CA ILE A 7 -19.33 4.68 -3.66
C ILE A 7 -20.74 5.19 -3.35
N GLN A 8 -21.73 4.78 -4.14
CA GLN A 8 -23.11 5.16 -3.91
C GLN A 8 -23.68 4.50 -2.64
N ASP A 9 -23.44 3.20 -2.43
CA ASP A 9 -23.91 2.49 -1.24
C ASP A 9 -23.31 3.08 0.06
N ASP A 10 -22.01 3.39 0.06
CA ASP A 10 -21.34 4.02 1.21
C ASP A 10 -21.85 5.44 1.45
N TRP A 11 -22.10 6.21 0.37
CA TRP A 11 -22.69 7.54 0.44
C TRP A 11 -24.11 7.50 1.01
N ASP A 12 -24.96 6.61 0.51
CA ASP A 12 -26.34 6.44 0.96
C ASP A 12 -26.39 6.04 2.44
N TYR A 13 -25.46 5.16 2.87
CA TYR A 13 -25.30 4.81 4.28
C TYR A 13 -24.93 6.03 5.15
N LEU A 14 -23.96 6.85 4.71
CA LEU A 14 -23.56 8.05 5.44
C LEU A 14 -24.72 9.06 5.51
N VAL A 15 -25.41 9.30 4.41
CA VAL A 15 -26.59 10.18 4.37
C VAL A 15 -27.66 9.66 5.32
N ALA A 16 -28.00 8.37 5.27
CA ALA A 16 -29.02 7.79 6.16
C ALA A 16 -28.62 7.89 7.65
N LYS A 17 -27.35 7.68 7.97
CA LYS A 17 -26.85 7.69 9.36
C LYS A 17 -26.76 9.08 9.96
N TYR A 18 -26.39 10.08 9.17
CA TYR A 18 -26.09 11.43 9.65
C TYR A 18 -27.15 12.47 9.27
N SER A 19 -28.23 12.09 8.59
CA SER A 19 -29.36 13.00 8.38
C SER A 19 -30.16 13.24 9.65
N ARG A 20 -30.55 14.50 9.86
CA ARG A 20 -31.46 14.92 10.92
C ARG A 20 -32.92 14.85 10.45
N ALA A 21 -33.85 14.96 11.40
CA ALA A 21 -35.29 14.95 11.11
C ALA A 21 -35.75 16.13 10.21
N ASP A 22 -34.95 17.20 10.13
CA ASP A 22 -35.16 18.35 9.24
C ASP A 22 -34.66 18.12 7.80
N GLY A 23 -34.12 16.93 7.51
CA GLY A 23 -33.54 16.58 6.21
C GLY A 23 -32.14 17.17 5.97
N MET A 24 -31.56 17.85 6.95
CA MET A 24 -30.18 18.37 6.85
C MET A 24 -29.17 17.32 7.31
N PHE A 25 -28.01 17.31 6.67
CA PHE A 25 -26.90 16.45 7.05
C PHE A 25 -26.17 17.01 8.28
N ASN A 26 -26.04 16.21 9.34
CA ASN A 26 -25.31 16.57 10.55
C ASN A 26 -23.81 16.37 10.37
N TYR A 27 -23.16 17.38 9.78
CA TYR A 27 -21.72 17.39 9.55
C TYR A 27 -20.91 17.31 10.86
N GLU A 28 -21.37 17.98 11.92
CA GLU A 28 -20.71 17.99 13.23
C GLU A 28 -20.63 16.58 13.84
N ALA A 29 -21.74 15.83 13.83
CA ALA A 29 -21.75 14.46 14.32
C ALA A 29 -20.86 13.51 13.51
N LEU A 30 -20.70 13.75 12.21
CA LEU A 30 -19.75 13.01 11.37
C LEU A 30 -18.31 13.33 11.77
N CYS A 31 -17.96 14.61 11.89
CA CYS A 31 -16.64 15.07 12.32
C CYS A 31 -16.28 14.48 13.69
N ASP A 32 -17.19 14.56 14.67
CA ASP A 32 -17.00 13.97 15.99
C ASP A 32 -16.72 12.45 15.91
N GLN A 33 -17.39 11.72 15.02
CA GLN A 33 -17.16 10.29 14.89
C GLN A 33 -15.79 9.98 14.26
N ILE A 34 -15.37 10.78 13.28
CA ILE A 34 -14.06 10.66 12.63
C ILE A 34 -12.96 11.02 13.63
N ASP A 35 -13.10 12.14 14.33
CA ASP A 35 -12.09 12.64 15.25
C ASP A 35 -11.85 11.70 16.41
N ARG A 36 -12.89 10.98 16.90
CA ARG A 36 -12.72 9.92 17.92
C ARG A 36 -11.82 8.76 17.47
N ALA A 37 -11.70 8.52 16.17
CA ALA A 37 -10.83 7.46 15.65
C ALA A 37 -9.34 7.87 15.69
N PHE A 38 -9.04 9.17 15.78
CA PHE A 38 -7.67 9.69 15.69
C PHE A 38 -7.24 10.52 16.91
N THR A 39 -8.19 11.08 17.66
CA THR A 39 -7.98 12.10 18.69
C THR A 39 -9.00 11.96 19.83
N MET A 40 -8.83 12.74 20.90
CA MET A 40 -9.79 12.88 21.99
C MET A 40 -10.14 14.36 22.13
N ALA A 41 -11.42 14.67 22.39
CA ALA A 41 -11.84 16.03 22.69
C ALA A 41 -11.15 16.55 23.97
N ASP A 42 -10.97 17.87 24.05
CA ASP A 42 -10.44 18.58 25.22
C ASP A 42 -9.02 18.15 25.67
N LEU A 43 -8.16 17.74 24.73
CA LEU A 43 -6.75 17.43 25.02
C LEU A 43 -6.00 18.59 25.70
N GLU A 44 -6.40 19.84 25.42
CA GLU A 44 -5.87 21.03 26.07
C GLU A 44 -6.22 21.11 27.57
N LYS A 45 -7.31 20.46 28.00
CA LYS A 45 -7.71 20.36 29.41
C LYS A 45 -7.11 19.13 30.10
N HIS A 46 -6.66 18.14 29.31
CA HIS A 46 -6.12 16.87 29.80
C HIS A 46 -4.76 16.54 29.16
N PRO A 47 -3.69 17.29 29.49
CA PRO A 47 -2.37 17.15 28.84
C PRO A 47 -1.68 15.80 29.08
N LEU A 48 -2.13 15.02 30.06
CA LEU A 48 -1.62 13.66 30.34
C LEU A 48 -2.45 12.55 29.66
N ALA A 49 -3.56 12.90 28.99
CA ALA A 49 -4.36 11.93 28.26
C ALA A 49 -3.56 11.37 27.07
N ARG A 50 -3.58 10.04 26.92
CA ARG A 50 -2.90 9.36 25.81
C ARG A 50 -3.88 9.10 24.69
N VAL A 51 -3.60 9.67 23.52
CA VAL A 51 -4.32 9.37 22.28
C VAL A 51 -3.81 8.04 21.72
N ASN A 52 -4.72 7.11 21.47
CA ASN A 52 -4.39 5.86 20.80
C ASN A 52 -4.49 6.08 19.30
N MET A 53 -3.34 6.17 18.63
CA MET A 53 -3.31 6.17 17.17
C MET A 53 -3.76 4.80 16.66
N PRO A 54 -4.66 4.73 15.66
CA PRO A 54 -5.09 3.46 15.11
C PRO A 54 -3.90 2.67 14.56
N GLY A 55 -3.87 1.37 14.87
CA GLY A 55 -2.81 0.47 14.43
C GLY A 55 -2.73 0.37 12.90
N LYS A 56 -1.58 -0.07 12.39
CA LYS A 56 -1.31 -0.19 10.95
C LYS A 56 -2.40 -0.98 10.21
N GLU A 57 -2.96 -2.01 10.82
CA GLU A 57 -4.05 -2.84 10.25
C GLU A 57 -5.32 -2.06 9.92
N ILE A 58 -5.66 -1.03 10.71
CA ILE A 58 -6.84 -0.19 10.51
C ILE A 58 -6.59 0.83 9.38
N VAL A 59 -5.35 1.29 9.25
CA VAL A 59 -4.99 2.38 8.34
C VAL A 59 -4.56 1.88 6.95
N GLU A 60 -3.98 0.67 6.84
CA GLU A 60 -3.54 0.09 5.56
C GLU A 60 -4.66 -0.01 4.51
N PRO A 61 -5.88 -0.49 4.84
CA PRO A 61 -6.98 -0.54 3.88
C PRO A 61 -7.40 0.85 3.39
N ALA A 62 -7.34 1.87 4.25
CA ALA A 62 -7.68 3.25 3.88
C ALA A 62 -6.57 3.94 3.05
N LYS A 63 -5.32 3.54 3.24
CA LYS A 63 -4.17 4.05 2.47
C LYS A 63 -4.08 3.43 1.08
N ARG A 64 -4.52 2.18 0.95
CA ARG A 64 -4.50 1.43 -0.30
C ARG A 64 -5.93 1.39 -0.79
N ASN A 65 -6.34 2.39 -1.58
CA ASN A 65 -7.62 2.43 -2.29
C ASN A 65 -7.65 1.34 -3.38
N ARG A 66 -7.56 0.09 -2.96
CA ARG A 66 -7.63 -1.08 -3.82
C ARG A 66 -9.08 -1.27 -4.19
N ILE A 67 -9.35 -1.22 -5.48
CA ILE A 67 -10.65 -1.54 -6.03
C ILE A 67 -10.96 -2.99 -5.62
N GLN A 68 -12.19 -3.23 -5.15
CA GLN A 68 -12.62 -4.60 -4.89
C GLN A 68 -12.81 -5.33 -6.20
N LEU A 69 -11.99 -6.36 -6.40
CA LEU A 69 -11.98 -7.19 -7.59
C LEU A 69 -13.08 -8.23 -7.51
N LEU A 70 -13.70 -8.51 -8.65
CA LEU A 70 -14.61 -9.64 -8.80
C LEU A 70 -13.80 -10.95 -8.77
N PRO A 71 -14.39 -12.08 -8.32
CA PRO A 71 -13.69 -13.36 -8.29
C PRO A 71 -13.13 -13.80 -9.66
N GLU A 72 -13.82 -13.44 -10.75
CA GLU A 72 -13.34 -13.71 -12.10
C GLU A 72 -12.12 -12.87 -12.47
N GLU A 73 -12.09 -11.59 -12.07
CA GLU A 73 -10.97 -10.68 -12.29
C GLU A 73 -9.75 -11.14 -11.49
N GLU A 74 -9.93 -11.54 -10.23
CA GLU A 74 -8.86 -12.11 -9.40
C GLU A 74 -8.27 -13.36 -10.07
N ALA A 75 -9.11 -14.30 -10.51
CA ALA A 75 -8.64 -15.49 -11.20
C ALA A 75 -7.92 -15.18 -12.52
N GLN A 76 -8.31 -14.11 -13.22
CA GLN A 76 -7.61 -13.65 -14.43
C GLN A 76 -6.25 -13.04 -14.10
N ILE A 77 -6.18 -12.21 -13.06
CA ILE A 77 -4.93 -11.59 -12.56
C ILE A 77 -3.96 -12.68 -12.10
N ASP A 78 -4.42 -13.68 -11.35
CA ASP A 78 -3.57 -14.78 -10.87
C ASP A 78 -2.95 -15.58 -12.04
N ARG A 79 -3.75 -15.85 -13.08
CA ARG A 79 -3.25 -16.49 -14.31
C ARG A 79 -2.21 -15.62 -15.00
N LEU A 80 -2.45 -14.31 -15.08
CA LEU A 80 -1.55 -13.36 -15.70
C LEU A 80 -0.22 -13.27 -14.96
N GLU A 81 -0.26 -13.17 -13.63
CA GLU A 81 0.94 -13.21 -12.78
C GLU A 81 1.73 -14.51 -12.97
N GLN A 82 1.06 -15.65 -13.09
CA GLN A 82 1.72 -16.92 -13.31
C GLN A 82 2.46 -16.97 -14.67
N VAL A 83 1.86 -16.41 -15.72
CA VAL A 83 2.51 -16.28 -17.04
C VAL A 83 3.72 -15.36 -16.94
N ILE A 84 3.59 -14.24 -16.23
CA ILE A 84 4.67 -13.27 -16.00
C ILE A 84 5.83 -13.91 -15.22
N ARG A 85 5.55 -14.57 -14.08
CA ARG A 85 6.53 -15.34 -13.28
C ARG A 85 7.30 -16.33 -14.15
N THR A 86 6.59 -17.08 -14.97
CA THR A 86 7.18 -18.09 -15.86
C THR A 86 8.11 -17.46 -16.89
N ASN A 87 7.72 -16.31 -17.46
CA ASN A 87 8.55 -15.59 -18.42
C ASN A 87 9.80 -14.96 -17.77
N ILE A 88 9.66 -14.37 -16.59
CA ILE A 88 10.79 -13.83 -15.81
C ILE A 88 11.78 -14.95 -15.48
N ALA A 89 11.30 -16.10 -15.00
CA ALA A 89 12.14 -17.25 -14.70
C ALA A 89 12.90 -17.77 -15.93
N LYS A 90 12.27 -17.76 -17.10
CA LYS A 90 12.88 -18.18 -18.38
C LYS A 90 13.90 -17.18 -18.89
N THR A 91 13.60 -15.88 -18.83
CA THR A 91 14.43 -14.82 -19.41
C THR A 91 15.53 -14.33 -18.46
N ARG A 92 15.38 -14.58 -17.15
CA ARG A 92 16.26 -14.09 -16.08
C ARG A 92 16.51 -12.58 -16.12
N LYS A 93 15.57 -11.82 -16.68
CA LYS A 93 15.64 -10.36 -16.70
C LYS A 93 15.36 -9.81 -15.31
N ALA A 94 16.16 -8.84 -14.89
CA ALA A 94 15.94 -8.16 -13.62
C ALA A 94 14.72 -7.24 -13.74
N VAL A 95 13.63 -7.59 -13.06
CA VAL A 95 12.35 -6.88 -13.17
C VAL A 95 12.45 -5.53 -12.49
N LYS A 96 12.87 -5.51 -11.22
CA LYS A 96 12.94 -4.29 -10.39
C LYS A 96 13.79 -3.17 -11.00
N PRO A 97 15.02 -3.40 -11.50
CA PRO A 97 15.82 -2.34 -12.12
C PRO A 97 15.13 -1.75 -13.35
N THR A 98 14.46 -2.59 -14.15
CA THR A 98 13.73 -2.13 -15.35
C THR A 98 12.61 -1.15 -14.98
N PHE A 99 11.94 -1.34 -13.83
CA PHE A 99 10.97 -0.35 -13.32
C PHE A 99 11.63 0.92 -12.79
N GLN A 100 12.76 0.79 -12.08
CA GLN A 100 13.48 1.93 -11.49
C GLN A 100 13.99 2.92 -12.54
N ASP A 101 14.32 2.45 -13.75
CA ASP A 101 14.70 3.32 -14.86
C ASP A 101 13.58 4.30 -15.27
N PHE A 102 12.31 3.92 -15.06
CA PHE A 102 11.15 4.76 -15.32
C PHE A 102 10.70 5.60 -14.11
N ASP A 103 11.14 5.23 -12.90
CA ASP A 103 10.81 5.89 -11.63
C ASP A 103 12.02 6.69 -11.08
N LYS A 104 12.40 7.73 -11.83
CA LYS A 104 13.55 8.59 -11.49
C LYS A 104 13.44 9.23 -10.09
N GLN A 105 12.22 9.46 -9.63
CA GLN A 105 11.92 10.08 -8.34
C GLN A 105 11.85 9.07 -7.19
N ARG A 106 12.01 7.76 -7.47
CA ARG A 106 11.94 6.66 -6.49
C ARG A 106 10.65 6.68 -5.68
N THR A 107 9.55 6.98 -6.36
CA THR A 107 8.20 7.03 -5.79
C THR A 107 7.62 5.64 -5.59
N MET A 108 8.25 4.60 -6.15
CA MET A 108 7.77 3.22 -6.25
C MET A 108 6.53 3.04 -7.14
N HIS A 109 6.22 4.05 -7.98
CA HIS A 109 5.08 4.05 -8.87
C HIS A 109 5.50 4.32 -10.32
N VAL A 110 4.73 3.77 -11.25
CA VAL A 110 4.81 4.09 -12.68
C VAL A 110 3.41 4.26 -13.26
N THR A 111 3.31 4.94 -14.40
CA THR A 111 2.06 5.07 -15.16
C THR A 111 1.72 3.80 -15.92
N LYS A 112 0.42 3.56 -16.20
CA LYS A 112 -0.06 2.45 -17.05
C LYS A 112 0.67 2.39 -18.41
N SER A 113 0.92 3.56 -19.01
CA SER A 113 1.68 3.66 -20.27
C SER A 113 3.14 3.25 -20.11
N GLN A 114 3.78 3.58 -18.98
CA GLN A 114 5.13 3.10 -18.67
C GLN A 114 5.14 1.60 -18.39
N LEU A 115 4.15 1.07 -17.64
CA LEU A 115 3.97 -0.36 -17.42
C LEU A 115 3.91 -1.14 -18.76
N SER A 116 3.09 -0.68 -19.71
CA SER A 116 3.00 -1.30 -21.04
C SER A 116 4.36 -1.40 -21.75
N ARG A 117 5.16 -0.33 -21.70
CA ARG A 117 6.51 -0.30 -22.30
C ARG A 117 7.47 -1.23 -21.57
N ILE A 118 7.44 -1.22 -20.24
CA ILE A 118 8.28 -2.08 -19.39
C ILE A 118 7.98 -3.56 -19.68
N MET A 119 6.71 -3.95 -19.73
CA MET A 119 6.32 -5.33 -20.04
C MET A 119 6.76 -5.76 -21.45
N SER A 120 6.72 -4.83 -22.41
CA SER A 120 7.27 -5.04 -23.75
C SER A 120 8.81 -5.23 -23.73
N MET A 121 9.54 -4.43 -22.94
CA MET A 121 11.01 -4.59 -22.76
C MET A 121 11.37 -5.91 -22.08
N LEU A 122 10.55 -6.37 -21.15
CA LEU A 122 10.68 -7.69 -20.51
C LEU A 122 10.39 -8.84 -21.49
N GLY A 123 9.81 -8.57 -22.67
CA GLY A 123 9.52 -9.56 -23.70
C GLY A 123 8.16 -10.24 -23.49
N LEU A 124 7.25 -9.57 -22.78
CA LEU A 124 5.90 -10.02 -22.51
C LEU A 124 4.94 -8.84 -22.74
N PRO A 125 4.70 -8.46 -24.00
CA PRO A 125 3.73 -7.41 -24.29
C PRO A 125 2.35 -7.83 -23.82
N LEU A 126 1.70 -6.97 -23.02
CA LEU A 126 0.37 -7.20 -22.47
C LEU A 126 -0.69 -6.49 -23.30
N SER A 127 -1.89 -7.09 -23.36
CA SER A 127 -3.05 -6.43 -23.94
C SER A 127 -3.52 -5.26 -23.05
N GLU A 128 -4.27 -4.33 -23.62
CA GLU A 128 -4.86 -3.23 -22.84
C GLU A 128 -5.78 -3.73 -21.71
N LYS A 129 -6.48 -4.84 -21.94
CA LYS A 129 -7.33 -5.48 -20.93
C LYS A 129 -6.49 -6.00 -19.76
N ASP A 130 -5.41 -6.73 -20.05
CA ASP A 130 -4.50 -7.27 -19.03
C ASP A 130 -3.83 -6.16 -18.22
N LEU A 131 -3.41 -5.09 -18.88
CA LEU A 131 -2.86 -3.90 -18.20
C LEU A 131 -3.88 -3.27 -17.25
N THR A 132 -5.15 -3.20 -17.68
CA THR A 132 -6.23 -2.66 -16.84
C THR A 132 -6.47 -3.53 -15.62
N LEU A 133 -6.48 -4.86 -15.78
CA LEU A 133 -6.60 -5.82 -14.67
C LEU A 133 -5.44 -5.70 -13.67
N LEU A 134 -4.21 -5.57 -14.14
CA LEU A 134 -3.06 -5.33 -13.26
C LEU A 134 -3.20 -3.98 -12.53
N CYS A 135 -3.62 -2.92 -13.22
CA CYS A 135 -3.87 -1.62 -12.59
C CYS A 135 -4.98 -1.71 -11.52
N LEU A 136 -6.05 -2.47 -11.73
CA LEU A 136 -7.09 -2.69 -10.73
C LEU A 136 -6.52 -3.30 -9.43
N ARG A 137 -5.51 -4.17 -9.52
CA ARG A 137 -4.87 -4.81 -8.35
C ARG A 137 -3.80 -3.95 -7.68
N TYR A 138 -2.97 -3.29 -8.48
CA TYR A 138 -1.70 -2.69 -8.03
C TYR A 138 -1.71 -1.17 -8.02
N CYS A 139 -2.74 -0.50 -8.53
CA CYS A 139 -2.91 0.93 -8.27
C CYS A 139 -3.54 1.12 -6.88
N ASP A 140 -2.81 1.78 -5.98
CA ASP A 140 -3.17 1.90 -4.56
C ASP A 140 -3.51 3.33 -4.13
N LYS A 141 -3.17 4.35 -4.93
CA LYS A 141 -3.51 5.77 -4.68
C LYS A 141 -4.88 6.21 -5.19
N GLY A 142 -5.81 5.26 -5.39
CA GLY A 142 -7.19 5.53 -5.80
C GLY A 142 -7.33 6.15 -7.19
N ASN A 143 -6.34 5.95 -8.06
CA ASN A 143 -6.40 6.34 -9.46
C ASN A 143 -5.73 5.26 -10.33
N GLU A 144 -6.10 5.18 -11.60
CA GLU A 144 -5.56 4.17 -12.53
C GLU A 144 -4.14 4.50 -13.05
N LYS A 145 -3.55 5.63 -12.61
CA LYS A 145 -2.31 6.16 -13.16
C LYS A 145 -1.09 5.84 -12.30
N GLU A 146 -1.27 5.46 -11.05
CA GLU A 146 -0.18 5.24 -10.09
C GLU A 146 -0.08 3.75 -9.79
N PHE A 147 0.59 3.00 -10.67
CA PHE A 147 0.82 1.58 -10.51
C PHE A 147 1.97 1.34 -9.52
N ASN A 148 1.68 0.74 -8.37
CA ASN A 148 2.69 0.36 -7.38
C ASN A 148 3.48 -0.86 -7.88
N TYR A 149 4.63 -0.60 -8.51
CA TYR A 149 5.45 -1.66 -9.06
C TYR A 149 6.21 -2.44 -7.99
N LEU A 150 6.37 -1.91 -6.78
CA LEU A 150 7.03 -2.64 -5.70
C LEU A 150 6.23 -3.88 -5.33
N ASP A 151 4.93 -3.71 -5.08
CA ASP A 151 4.03 -4.81 -4.74
C ASP A 151 3.93 -5.82 -5.89
N PHE A 152 3.88 -5.33 -7.14
CA PHE A 152 3.88 -6.18 -8.33
C PHE A 152 5.17 -6.99 -8.44
N VAL A 153 6.34 -6.36 -8.28
CA VAL A 153 7.63 -7.07 -8.31
C VAL A 153 7.70 -8.12 -7.21
N LEU A 154 7.24 -7.80 -5.99
CA LEU A 154 7.21 -8.76 -4.89
C LEU A 154 6.31 -9.97 -5.18
N SER A 155 5.25 -9.79 -5.98
CA SER A 155 4.37 -10.89 -6.35
C SER A 155 4.91 -11.74 -7.51
N VAL A 156 5.64 -11.17 -8.47
CA VAL A 156 6.08 -11.88 -9.68
C VAL A 156 7.57 -12.26 -9.73
N ASP A 157 8.41 -11.63 -8.92
CA ASP A 157 9.86 -11.84 -8.91
C ASP A 157 10.31 -12.46 -7.58
N LEU A 158 10.20 -13.79 -7.51
CA LEU A 158 10.62 -14.60 -6.35
C LEU A 158 12.14 -14.68 -6.19
N GLN A 159 12.92 -14.14 -7.13
CA GLN A 159 14.39 -14.10 -7.06
C GLN A 159 14.93 -12.71 -6.65
N GLY A 160 14.06 -11.77 -6.28
CA GLY A 160 14.48 -10.48 -5.75
C GLY A 160 15.43 -10.66 -4.56
N ASP A 161 16.38 -9.72 -4.42
CA ASP A 161 17.34 -9.69 -3.31
C ASP A 161 16.62 -10.06 -2.00
N PRO A 162 17.21 -10.92 -1.14
CA PRO A 162 16.69 -11.12 0.20
C PRO A 162 16.41 -9.75 0.80
N PRO A 163 15.31 -9.58 1.57
CA PRO A 163 15.05 -8.33 2.27
C PRO A 163 16.37 -7.89 2.90
N PRO A 164 16.77 -6.60 2.79
CA PRO A 164 18.02 -6.18 3.40
C PRO A 164 18.02 -6.72 4.82
N GLU A 165 18.92 -7.68 5.10
CA GLU A 165 19.06 -8.21 6.44
C GLU A 165 19.16 -6.98 7.34
N ASP A 166 18.34 -6.93 8.40
CA ASP A 166 18.33 -5.81 9.35
C ASP A 166 19.81 -5.49 9.61
N ARG A 167 20.33 -4.41 9.00
CA ARG A 167 21.75 -4.09 9.07
C ARG A 167 21.96 -3.57 10.48
N THR A 168 22.07 -4.49 11.44
CA THR A 168 22.70 -4.20 12.71
C THR A 168 24.10 -3.78 12.36
N ILE A 169 24.34 -2.47 12.35
CA ILE A 169 25.68 -1.93 12.31
C ILE A 169 26.29 -2.32 13.66
N THR A 170 26.94 -3.48 13.68
CA THR A 170 27.82 -3.86 14.77
C THR A 170 29.17 -3.23 14.45
N ASP A 171 29.60 -2.29 15.29
CA ASP A 171 31.03 -1.96 15.29
C ASP A 171 31.81 -3.22 15.72
N THR A 172 33.13 -3.23 15.48
CA THR A 172 34.14 -4.24 15.83
C THR A 172 34.06 -4.76 17.28
N ILE A 173 33.26 -4.12 18.14
CA ILE A 173 33.03 -4.41 19.56
C ILE A 173 31.67 -5.11 19.80
N GLY A 174 30.88 -5.40 18.76
CA GLY A 174 29.61 -6.14 18.87
C GLY A 174 28.45 -5.37 19.49
N SER A 175 28.56 -4.04 19.63
CA SER A 175 27.49 -3.20 20.18
C SER A 175 26.44 -2.87 19.10
N ILE A 176 25.16 -3.19 19.37
CA ILE A 176 24.04 -3.00 18.46
C ILE A 176 23.35 -1.68 18.81
N TYR A 177 23.54 -0.63 18.01
CA TYR A 177 23.01 0.71 18.33
C TYR A 177 21.55 0.95 17.90
N PHE A 178 20.97 0.10 17.05
CA PHE A 178 19.59 0.25 16.57
C PHE A 178 18.92 -1.10 16.32
N THR A 179 17.74 -1.29 16.90
CA THR A 179 16.78 -2.32 16.49
C THR A 179 15.46 -1.66 16.07
N LYS A 180 14.69 -2.34 15.22
CA LYS A 180 13.41 -1.86 14.63
C LYS A 180 12.36 -1.34 15.63
N LYS A 181 12.53 -1.60 16.93
CA LYS A 181 11.62 -1.14 17.98
C LYS A 181 11.94 0.26 18.53
N GLY A 182 13.03 0.90 18.09
CA GLY A 182 13.45 2.19 18.69
C GLY A 182 13.85 2.06 20.17
N GLU A 183 14.14 0.83 20.62
CA GLU A 183 14.62 0.55 21.96
C GLU A 183 16.15 0.70 21.96
N SER A 184 16.63 1.84 22.45
CA SER A 184 18.02 1.96 22.89
C SER A 184 18.17 1.09 24.15
N GLN A 185 18.85 -0.04 24.07
CA GLN A 185 19.25 -0.74 25.30
C GLN A 185 20.30 0.11 26.01
N VAL A 186 20.01 0.44 27.26
CA VAL A 186 20.91 1.15 28.18
C VAL A 186 22.23 0.39 28.21
N GLY A 187 23.32 1.07 27.82
CA GLY A 187 24.65 0.48 27.77
C GLY A 187 25.01 -0.14 29.12
N VAL A 188 25.30 -1.45 29.13
CA VAL A 188 25.85 -2.13 30.30
C VAL A 188 27.29 -1.68 30.44
N LEU A 189 27.52 -0.70 31.33
CA LEU A 189 28.86 -0.38 31.81
C LEU A 189 29.39 -1.60 32.57
N ARG A 190 30.53 -2.14 32.14
CA ARG A 190 31.23 -3.22 32.85
C ARG A 190 31.69 -2.72 34.22
N PRO A 191 31.53 -3.51 35.30
CA PRO A 191 32.27 -3.26 36.52
C PRO A 191 33.76 -3.59 36.31
N GLU A 192 34.62 -2.86 37.02
CA GLU A 192 36.09 -3.01 37.01
C GLU A 192 36.58 -4.39 37.49
#